data_AF-A0A953R9M6-F1
#
_entry.id   AF-A0A953R9M6-F1
#
_cell.length_a   1.000
_cell.length_b   1.000
_cell.length_c   1.000
_cell.angle_alpha   90.00
_cell.angle_beta   90.00
_cell.angle_gamma   90.00
#
_symmetry.space_group_name_H-M   'P 1'
#
loop_
_entity.id
_entity.type
_entity.pdbx_description
1 polymer ?
#
loop_
_entity_poly.entity_id
_entity_poly.type
_entity_poly.pdbx_seq_one_letter_code
_entity_poly.pdbx_strand_id
1 'polypeptide(L)'
;MTSRIRSLVLTTSFAGILFAEDIVIPLEHGSIVIQDPAFIRVNKYGDFVPELSYRIVNRTLYSWTTVKLQFEISGSCDGSPRHWSATEVGSVGSSDDPATPFIQNFRDQIIPLVGKVNGCSAVISGVKLLLAENANFRIDGVTGERIDFAKRAAAAALARRKRESEQKARLAKDKAERDESAAIERAAIRAKCTTIYQHTAQKKVSDLTVEETRQIGACAALDLYPPR
;
A
#
# COMPACT_ATOMS: atom_id res chain seq x y z
N MET A 1 60.07 41.94 10.16
CA MET A 1 60.53 40.56 10.44
C MET A 1 59.33 39.63 10.37
N THR A 2 59.20 38.87 9.30
CA THR A 2 58.10 37.96 9.02
C THR A 2 58.44 36.57 9.54
N SER A 3 57.78 36.11 10.61
CA SER A 3 57.95 34.75 11.13
C SER A 3 56.88 33.83 10.53
N ARG A 4 57.32 32.94 9.64
CA ARG A 4 56.56 31.78 9.16
C ARG A 4 56.77 30.64 10.15
N ILE A 5 55.72 30.17 10.80
CA ILE A 5 55.75 28.90 11.53
C ILE A 5 55.08 27.85 10.66
N ARG A 6 55.88 26.86 10.24
CA ARG A 6 55.48 25.64 9.54
C ARG A 6 55.46 24.48 10.55
N SER A 7 54.51 23.57 10.33
CA SER A 7 54.45 22.19 10.85
C SER A 7 53.99 22.06 12.31
N LEU A 8 53.11 21.11 12.69
CA LEU A 8 53.15 19.68 12.40
C LEU A 8 51.72 19.11 12.39
N VAL A 9 51.29 18.45 11.30
CA VAL A 9 50.08 17.62 11.32
C VAL A 9 50.49 16.28 11.92
N LEU A 10 50.07 16.03 13.16
CA LEU A 10 50.21 14.73 13.80
C LEU A 10 49.09 13.84 13.24
N THR A 11 49.37 13.09 12.17
CA THR A 11 48.49 12.02 11.72
C THR A 11 48.61 10.86 12.70
N THR A 12 47.76 10.85 13.73
CA THR A 12 47.52 9.66 14.55
C THR A 12 46.73 8.67 13.72
N SER A 13 47.44 7.71 13.13
CA SER A 13 46.86 6.51 12.54
C SER A 13 46.18 5.70 13.64
N PHE A 14 44.87 5.89 13.82
CA PHE A 14 44.05 4.94 14.55
C PHE A 14 43.88 3.71 13.67
N ALA A 15 44.68 2.67 13.92
CA ALA A 15 44.29 1.31 13.60
C ALA A 15 43.18 0.91 14.60
N GLY A 16 41.98 1.45 14.38
CA GLY A 16 40.79 1.06 15.10
C GLY A 16 40.36 -0.32 14.61
N ILE A 17 40.41 -1.31 15.51
CA ILE A 17 39.62 -2.53 15.36
C ILE A 17 38.17 -2.06 15.31
N LEU A 18 37.56 -2.02 14.12
CA LEU A 18 36.14 -1.73 13.96
C LEU A 18 35.36 -2.94 14.46
N PHE A 19 35.11 -2.99 15.76
CA PHE A 19 33.96 -3.74 16.27
C PHE A 19 32.73 -3.08 15.64
N ALA A 20 31.93 -3.86 14.91
CA ALA A 20 30.71 -3.34 14.32
C ALA A 20 29.81 -2.84 15.46
N GLU A 21 29.66 -1.52 15.57
CA GLU A 21 28.75 -0.89 16.53
C GLU A 21 27.32 -1.41 16.30
N ASP A 22 26.54 -1.49 17.37
CA ASP A 22 25.12 -1.83 17.29
C ASP A 22 24.41 -0.93 16.27
N ILE A 23 23.77 -1.52 15.27
CA ILE A 23 23.08 -0.77 14.22
C ILE A 23 21.64 -0.56 14.66
N VAL A 24 21.29 0.69 14.94
CA VAL A 24 19.96 1.09 15.40
C VAL A 24 19.12 1.53 14.21
N ILE A 25 18.01 0.81 13.98
CA ILE A 25 17.00 1.11 12.97
C ILE A 25 15.79 1.73 13.69
N PRO A 26 15.58 3.05 13.58
CA PRO A 26 14.46 3.70 14.23
C PRO A 26 13.15 3.24 13.60
N LEU A 27 12.18 2.88 14.44
CA LEU A 27 10.83 2.52 14.04
C LEU A 27 9.82 3.25 14.93
N GLU A 28 8.53 3.10 14.64
CA GLU A 28 7.51 3.69 15.49
C GLU A 28 7.49 3.02 16.87
N HIS A 29 7.38 3.84 17.92
CA HIS A 29 7.37 3.39 19.31
C HIS A 29 8.60 2.55 19.72
N GLY A 30 9.77 2.80 19.10
CA GLY A 30 11.02 2.21 19.52
C GLY A 30 12.03 2.06 18.39
N SER A 31 12.78 0.96 18.42
CA SER A 31 13.80 0.68 17.41
C SER A 31 14.02 -0.82 17.29
N ILE A 32 14.44 -1.27 16.13
CA ILE A 32 15.11 -2.56 15.98
C ILE A 32 16.62 -2.30 16.06
N VAL A 33 17.34 -3.10 16.83
CA VAL A 33 18.80 -3.02 16.93
C VAL A 33 19.41 -4.31 16.40
N ILE A 34 20.39 -4.19 15.51
CA ILE A 34 21.20 -5.30 15.03
C ILE A 34 22.53 -5.28 15.79
N GLN A 35 22.78 -6.32 16.58
CA GLN A 35 23.98 -6.45 17.41
C GLN A 35 24.90 -7.54 16.88
N ASP A 36 26.20 -7.34 17.10
CA ASP A 36 27.28 -8.25 16.74
C ASP A 36 27.17 -8.80 15.30
N PRO A 37 26.90 -7.97 14.28
CA PRO A 37 26.81 -8.47 12.92
C PRO A 37 28.20 -8.97 12.48
N ALA A 38 28.26 -10.24 12.08
CA ALA A 38 29.47 -10.87 11.56
C ALA A 38 29.19 -11.60 10.25
N PHE A 39 30.17 -11.58 9.36
CA PHE A 39 30.16 -12.29 8.11
C PHE A 39 31.47 -13.06 7.97
N ILE A 40 31.36 -14.32 7.53
CA ILE A 40 32.43 -15.34 7.52
C ILE A 40 32.71 -15.88 8.92
N ARG A 41 32.56 -17.20 9.07
CA ARG A 41 33.14 -17.94 10.20
C ARG A 41 34.15 -18.96 9.71
N VAL A 42 35.14 -19.27 10.53
CA VAL A 42 36.05 -20.39 10.29
C VAL A 42 35.46 -21.64 10.97
N ASN A 43 35.30 -22.73 10.22
CA ASN A 43 34.83 -24.00 10.79
C ASN A 43 35.98 -24.76 11.48
N LYS A 44 35.67 -25.89 12.12
CA LYS A 44 36.67 -26.74 12.80
C LYS A 44 37.75 -27.34 11.88
N TYR A 45 37.56 -27.30 10.56
CA TYR A 45 38.48 -27.77 9.55
C TYR A 45 39.34 -26.65 8.95
N GLY A 46 39.14 -25.40 9.38
CA GLY A 46 39.83 -24.23 8.84
C GLY A 46 39.15 -23.62 7.60
N ASP A 47 37.99 -24.14 7.17
CA ASP A 47 37.29 -23.58 6.01
C ASP A 47 36.56 -22.29 6.36
N PHE A 48 36.63 -21.34 5.44
CA PHE A 48 35.91 -20.08 5.49
C PHE A 48 34.47 -20.31 5.00
N VAL A 49 33.52 -20.24 5.93
CA VAL A 49 32.10 -20.40 5.64
C VAL A 49 31.45 -19.03 5.59
N PRO A 50 30.88 -18.59 4.45
CA PRO A 50 30.13 -17.33 4.35
C PRO A 50 28.81 -17.46 5.11
N GLU A 51 28.87 -17.30 6.43
CA GLU A 51 27.73 -17.28 7.32
C GLU A 51 27.51 -15.83 7.75
N LEU A 52 26.30 -15.33 7.53
CA LEU A 52 25.83 -14.09 8.11
C LEU A 52 25.24 -14.41 9.49
N SER A 53 25.76 -13.78 10.54
CA SER A 53 25.27 -13.97 11.90
C SER A 53 25.08 -12.63 12.59
N TYR A 54 23.99 -12.49 13.34
CA TYR A 54 23.67 -11.27 14.08
C TYR A 54 22.61 -11.57 15.14
N ARG A 55 22.43 -10.64 16.08
CA ARG A 55 21.28 -10.62 16.98
C ARG A 55 20.37 -9.47 16.60
N ILE A 56 19.08 -9.73 16.45
CA ILE A 56 18.08 -8.68 16.33
C ILE A 56 17.44 -8.47 17.70
N VAL A 57 17.37 -7.22 18.12
CA VAL A 57 16.76 -6.81 19.37
C VAL A 57 15.59 -5.90 19.03
N ASN A 58 14.38 -6.38 19.26
CA ASN A 58 13.19 -5.56 19.09
C ASN A 58 12.92 -4.77 20.37
N ARG A 59 13.07 -3.45 20.27
CA ARG A 59 12.73 -2.48 21.31
C ARG A 59 11.46 -1.71 20.96
N THR A 60 10.64 -2.20 20.04
CA THR A 60 9.32 -1.62 19.76
C THR A 60 8.23 -2.32 20.57
N LEU A 61 7.06 -1.67 20.66
CA LEU A 61 5.86 -2.25 21.27
C LEU A 61 5.17 -3.30 20.39
N TYR A 62 5.66 -3.55 19.16
CA TYR A 62 4.99 -4.38 18.18
C TYR A 62 5.89 -5.51 17.71
N SER A 63 5.31 -6.69 17.56
CA SER A 63 5.92 -7.75 16.78
C SER A 63 5.91 -7.37 15.30
N TRP A 64 6.99 -7.70 14.59
CA TRP A 64 7.13 -7.48 13.16
C TRP A 64 7.08 -8.81 12.43
N THR A 65 6.05 -8.99 11.62
CA THR A 65 5.85 -10.21 10.82
C THR A 65 6.85 -10.29 9.68
N THR A 66 7.31 -9.13 9.18
CA THR A 66 8.33 -9.06 8.14
C THR A 66 9.33 -7.95 8.48
N VAL A 67 10.61 -8.30 8.54
CA VAL A 67 11.75 -7.38 8.57
C VAL A 67 12.71 -7.81 7.48
N LYS A 68 12.87 -6.97 6.47
CA LYS A 68 13.78 -7.20 5.35
C LYS A 68 14.98 -6.27 5.48
N LEU A 69 16.16 -6.86 5.61
CA LEU A 69 17.42 -6.16 5.80
C LEU A 69 18.35 -6.43 4.62
N GLN A 70 19.08 -5.41 4.20
CA GLN A 70 20.19 -5.55 3.28
C GLN A 70 21.50 -5.30 4.04
N PHE A 71 22.36 -6.31 4.05
CA PHE A 71 23.69 -6.25 4.63
C PHE A 71 24.68 -5.90 3.52
N GLU A 72 25.40 -4.81 3.71
CA GLU A 72 26.53 -4.40 2.90
C GLU A 72 27.80 -5.01 3.51
N ILE A 73 28.56 -5.72 2.69
CA ILE A 73 29.71 -6.49 3.13
C ILE A 73 30.92 -6.00 2.35
N SER A 74 31.95 -5.57 3.06
CA SER A 74 33.20 -5.11 2.45
C SER A 74 34.34 -6.02 2.91
N GLY A 75 35.22 -6.37 2.00
CA GLY A 75 36.34 -7.25 2.33
C GLY A 75 37.52 -7.12 1.37
N SER A 76 38.53 -7.93 1.60
CA SER A 76 39.70 -8.07 0.76
C SER A 76 40.04 -9.55 0.59
N CYS A 77 40.31 -9.96 -0.64
CA CYS A 77 40.82 -11.28 -0.98
C CYS A 77 42.17 -11.08 -1.68
N ASP A 78 43.24 -11.66 -1.16
CA ASP A 78 44.60 -11.51 -1.72
C ASP A 78 45.01 -10.05 -1.94
N GLY A 79 44.60 -9.15 -1.04
CA GLY A 79 44.85 -7.71 -1.12
C GLY A 79 43.92 -6.95 -2.08
N SER A 80 43.09 -7.63 -2.87
CA SER A 80 42.12 -6.99 -3.76
C SER A 80 40.80 -6.66 -3.02
N PRO A 81 40.33 -5.40 -3.03
CA PRO A 81 39.08 -5.04 -2.38
C PRO A 81 37.89 -5.72 -3.08
N ARG A 82 36.94 -6.18 -2.28
CA ARG A 82 35.70 -6.83 -2.70
C ARG A 82 34.52 -6.25 -1.94
N HIS A 83 33.37 -6.28 -2.60
CA HIS A 83 32.12 -5.84 -2.03
C HIS A 83 31.02 -6.83 -2.40
N TRP A 84 30.18 -7.14 -1.43
CA TRP A 84 29.04 -8.03 -1.59
C TRP A 84 27.85 -7.44 -0.85
N SER A 85 26.66 -7.86 -1.24
CA SER A 85 25.42 -7.54 -0.53
C SER A 85 24.65 -8.83 -0.28
N ALA A 86 24.10 -8.99 0.92
CA ALA A 86 23.18 -10.06 1.27
C ALA A 86 21.83 -9.47 1.70
N THR A 87 20.73 -10.15 1.39
CA THR A 87 19.39 -9.71 1.79
C THR A 87 18.74 -10.80 2.61
N GLU A 88 18.37 -10.44 3.83
CA GLU A 88 17.70 -11.33 4.78
C GLU A 88 16.26 -10.89 4.98
N VAL A 89 15.36 -11.87 5.10
CA VAL A 89 13.96 -11.66 5.45
C VAL A 89 13.67 -12.49 6.68
N GLY A 90 13.25 -11.83 7.75
CA GLY A 90 12.88 -12.49 9.00
C GLY A 90 11.62 -11.91 9.60
N SER A 91 11.23 -12.49 10.73
CA SER A 91 10.25 -11.92 11.65
C SER A 91 10.93 -11.70 13.00
N VAL A 92 10.42 -10.77 13.79
CA VAL A 92 10.90 -10.56 15.16
C VAL A 92 9.72 -10.28 16.07
N GLY A 93 9.62 -11.06 17.15
CA GLY A 93 8.60 -10.88 18.17
C GLY A 93 8.79 -9.60 18.97
N SER A 94 7.85 -9.31 19.85
CA SER A 94 7.95 -8.27 20.89
C SER A 94 7.88 -8.91 22.27
N SER A 95 8.38 -8.22 23.28
CA SER A 95 8.17 -8.58 24.67
C SER A 95 6.95 -7.84 25.21
N ASP A 96 6.23 -8.47 26.13
CA ASP A 96 5.13 -7.83 26.85
C ASP A 96 5.64 -6.86 27.93
N ASP A 97 6.90 -7.00 28.35
CA ASP A 97 7.55 -6.13 29.32
C ASP A 97 8.47 -5.10 28.61
N PRO A 98 8.18 -3.80 28.72
CA PRO A 98 8.99 -2.73 28.13
C PRO A 98 10.45 -2.69 28.64
N ALA A 99 10.74 -3.26 29.80
CA ALA A 99 12.08 -3.30 30.37
C ALA A 99 12.95 -4.44 29.80
N THR A 100 12.34 -5.44 29.15
CA THR A 100 13.05 -6.59 28.58
C THR A 100 12.81 -6.66 27.08
N PRO A 101 13.77 -6.25 26.23
CA PRO A 101 13.56 -6.30 24.79
C PRO A 101 13.54 -7.74 24.29
N PHE A 102 12.79 -8.00 23.22
CA PHE A 102 12.79 -9.32 22.58
C PHE A 102 14.07 -9.49 21.76
N ILE A 103 14.80 -10.58 22.00
CA ILE A 103 16.09 -10.86 21.36
C ILE A 103 15.98 -12.15 20.56
N GLN A 104 16.44 -12.12 19.32
CA GLN A 104 16.49 -13.31 18.47
C GLN A 104 17.85 -13.40 17.75
N ASN A 105 18.41 -14.59 17.75
CA ASN A 105 19.69 -14.87 17.08
C ASN A 105 19.42 -15.35 15.65
N PHE A 106 20.15 -14.79 14.69
CA PHE A 106 20.08 -15.15 13.28
C PHE A 106 21.43 -15.68 12.84
N ARG A 107 21.38 -16.77 12.08
CA ARG A 107 22.51 -17.36 11.36
C ARG A 107 22.01 -17.94 10.06
N ASP A 108 22.56 -17.48 8.96
CA ASP A 108 22.29 -18.08 7.67
C ASP A 108 23.56 -18.17 6.81
N GLN A 109 23.66 -19.24 6.04
CA GLN A 109 24.76 -19.43 5.11
C GLN A 109 24.41 -18.77 3.77
N ILE A 110 25.25 -17.85 3.32
CA ILE A 110 25.08 -17.18 2.03
C ILE A 110 25.61 -18.12 0.93
N ILE A 111 24.77 -19.08 0.54
CA ILE A 111 25.08 -20.16 -0.42
C ILE A 111 25.79 -19.64 -1.69
N PRO A 112 25.37 -18.53 -2.32
CA PRO A 112 26.02 -18.04 -3.54
C PRO A 112 27.48 -17.59 -3.38
N LEU A 113 27.95 -17.41 -2.14
CA LEU A 113 29.30 -16.98 -1.79
C LEU A 113 30.19 -18.13 -1.30
N VAL A 114 29.66 -19.35 -1.18
CA VAL A 114 30.43 -20.53 -0.77
C VAL A 114 31.57 -20.77 -1.76
N GLY A 115 32.79 -20.93 -1.25
CA GLY A 115 34.01 -21.08 -2.04
C GLY A 115 34.55 -19.78 -2.65
N LYS A 116 33.75 -18.71 -2.72
CA LYS A 116 34.17 -17.41 -3.30
C LYS A 116 34.85 -16.49 -2.28
N VAL A 117 34.63 -16.73 -1.00
CA VAL A 117 35.21 -15.94 0.10
C VAL A 117 36.37 -16.65 0.80
N ASN A 118 36.88 -17.74 0.20
CA ASN A 118 37.97 -18.51 0.78
C ASN A 118 39.23 -17.66 0.88
N GLY A 119 39.81 -17.57 2.08
CA GLY A 119 40.99 -16.74 2.34
C GLY A 119 40.72 -15.23 2.32
N CYS A 120 39.46 -14.81 2.22
CA CYS A 120 39.10 -13.39 2.29
C CYS A 120 38.91 -12.95 3.74
N SER A 121 39.29 -11.70 4.02
CA SER A 121 38.83 -10.97 5.20
C SER A 121 37.63 -10.13 4.80
N ALA A 122 36.51 -10.26 5.49
CA ALA A 122 35.31 -9.49 5.20
C ALA A 122 34.63 -9.05 6.51
N VAL A 123 34.00 -7.88 6.46
CA VAL A 123 33.25 -7.28 7.56
C VAL A 123 31.94 -6.73 7.04
N ILE A 124 30.95 -6.64 7.91
CA ILE A 124 29.70 -5.95 7.60
C ILE A 124 29.97 -4.45 7.72
N SER A 125 29.82 -3.74 6.60
CA SER A 125 30.08 -2.31 6.48
C SER A 125 28.82 -1.46 6.63
N GLY A 126 27.64 -2.08 6.53
CA GLY A 126 26.37 -1.40 6.79
C GLY A 126 25.18 -2.34 6.75
N VAL A 127 24.08 -1.91 7.35
CA VAL A 127 22.79 -2.59 7.26
C VAL A 127 21.73 -1.56 6.91
N LYS A 128 20.91 -1.87 5.92
CA LYS A 128 19.79 -1.04 5.48
C LYS A 128 18.48 -1.77 5.72
N LEU A 129 17.50 -1.07 6.27
CA LEU A 129 16.12 -1.55 6.25
C LEU A 129 15.58 -1.41 4.84
N LEU A 130 15.02 -2.48 4.28
CA LEU A 130 14.27 -2.42 3.03
C LEU A 130 12.77 -2.39 3.29
N LEU A 131 12.30 -3.15 4.29
CA LEU A 131 10.88 -3.26 4.61
C LEU A 131 10.70 -3.67 6.07
N ALA A 132 9.77 -3.03 6.77
CA ALA A 132 9.23 -3.51 8.04
C ALA A 132 7.70 -3.56 7.95
N GLU A 133 7.10 -4.69 8.31
CA GLU A 133 5.65 -4.89 8.29
C GLU A 133 5.18 -5.60 9.55
N ASN A 134 4.05 -5.13 10.08
CA ASN A 134 3.29 -5.77 11.15
C ASN A 134 1.79 -5.73 10.84
N ALA A 135 0.95 -6.13 11.79
CA ALA A 135 -0.50 -6.16 11.60
C ALA A 135 -1.14 -4.79 11.29
N ASN A 136 -0.51 -3.69 11.68
CA ASN A 136 -1.05 -2.34 11.60
C ASN A 136 -0.38 -1.49 10.52
N PHE A 137 0.90 -1.70 10.29
CA PHE A 137 1.75 -0.82 9.50
C PHE A 137 2.65 -1.58 8.54
N ARG A 138 2.92 -0.93 7.40
CA ARG A 138 4.02 -1.26 6.49
C ARG A 138 4.89 -0.02 6.32
N ILE A 139 6.19 -0.18 6.49
CA ILE A 139 7.21 0.87 6.36
C ILE A 139 8.19 0.46 5.28
N ASP A 140 8.31 1.27 4.25
CA ASP A 140 9.37 1.15 3.26
C ASP A 140 10.66 1.76 3.84
N GLY A 141 11.69 0.94 4.01
CA GLY A 141 12.94 1.39 4.63
C GLY A 141 13.85 2.19 3.70
N VAL A 142 13.58 2.19 2.39
CA VAL A 142 14.33 2.95 1.38
C VAL A 142 13.74 4.34 1.20
N THR A 143 12.41 4.43 1.08
CA THR A 143 11.71 5.70 0.86
C THR A 143 11.23 6.38 2.14
N GLY A 144 11.12 5.63 3.23
CA GLY A 144 10.49 6.07 4.47
C GLY A 144 8.95 6.14 4.38
N GLU A 145 8.35 5.71 3.26
CA GLU A 145 6.90 5.70 3.10
C GLU A 145 6.25 4.76 4.12
N ARG A 146 5.17 5.24 4.74
CA ARG A 146 4.39 4.50 5.74
C ARG A 146 2.95 4.30 5.26
N ILE A 147 2.50 3.06 5.33
CA ILE A 147 1.12 2.68 5.10
C ILE A 147 0.51 2.22 6.42
N ASP A 148 -0.50 2.96 6.89
CA ASP A 148 -1.37 2.54 7.99
C ASP A 148 -2.59 1.82 7.40
N PHE A 149 -2.70 0.52 7.70
CA PHE A 149 -3.74 -0.33 7.15
C PHE A 149 -5.14 0.10 7.62
N ALA A 150 -5.30 0.50 8.88
CA ALA A 150 -6.57 0.93 9.44
C ALA A 150 -7.02 2.26 8.80
N LYS A 151 -6.10 3.23 8.68
CA LYS A 151 -6.37 4.51 8.03
C LYS A 151 -6.71 4.34 6.55
N ARG A 152 -5.98 3.48 5.84
CA ARG A 152 -6.25 3.19 4.42
C ARG A 152 -7.62 2.51 4.23
N ALA A 153 -7.96 1.56 5.10
CA ALA A 153 -9.26 0.91 5.08
C ALA A 153 -10.41 1.90 5.35
N ALA A 154 -10.26 2.79 6.34
CA ALA A 154 -11.25 3.81 6.67
C ALA A 154 -11.45 4.81 5.51
N ALA A 155 -10.36 5.27 4.89
CA ALA A 155 -10.42 6.15 3.73
C ALA A 155 -11.12 5.49 2.53
N ALA A 156 -10.82 4.21 2.27
CA ALA A 156 -11.47 3.44 1.21
C ALA A 156 -12.98 3.25 1.47
N ALA A 157 -13.36 2.95 2.72
CA ALA A 157 -14.76 2.81 3.11
C ALA A 157 -15.54 4.13 2.96
N LEU A 158 -14.94 5.26 3.37
CA LEU A 158 -15.53 6.59 3.20
C LEU A 158 -15.72 6.93 1.71
N ALA A 159 -14.70 6.68 0.90
CA ALA A 159 -14.77 6.89 -0.55
C ALA A 159 -15.87 6.04 -1.20
N ARG A 160 -16.04 4.79 -0.76
CA ARG A 160 -17.11 3.90 -1.24
C ARG A 160 -18.49 4.44 -0.88
N ARG A 161 -18.71 4.83 0.39
CA ARG A 161 -19.98 5.42 0.83
C ARG A 161 -20.34 6.69 0.05
N LYS A 162 -19.35 7.54 -0.24
CA LYS A 162 -19.55 8.73 -1.05
C LYS A 162 -20.02 8.36 -2.47
N ARG A 163 -19.34 7.44 -3.13
CA ARG A 163 -19.72 6.95 -4.47
C ARG A 163 -21.13 6.33 -4.49
N GLU A 164 -21.46 5.52 -3.49
CA GLU A 164 -22.79 4.92 -3.36
C GLU A 164 -23.87 5.99 -3.17
N SER A 165 -23.61 7.01 -2.35
CA SER A 165 -24.55 8.12 -2.14
C SER A 165 -24.76 8.96 -3.41
N GLU A 166 -23.69 9.24 -4.16
CA GLU A 166 -23.74 9.97 -5.43
C GLU A 166 -24.49 9.16 -6.49
N GLN A 167 -24.24 7.86 -6.59
CA GLN A 167 -24.95 6.99 -7.52
C GLN A 167 -26.44 6.90 -7.18
N LYS A 168 -26.78 6.77 -5.89
CA LYS A 168 -28.18 6.77 -5.45
C LYS A 168 -28.88 8.09 -5.76
N ALA A 169 -28.20 9.22 -5.55
CA ALA A 169 -28.74 10.55 -5.87
C ALA A 169 -28.98 10.70 -7.38
N ARG A 170 -28.05 10.24 -8.23
CA ARG A 170 -28.22 10.23 -9.69
C ARG A 170 -29.41 9.38 -10.12
N LEU A 171 -29.50 8.15 -9.63
CA LEU A 171 -30.61 7.25 -9.96
C LEU A 171 -31.97 7.81 -9.50
N ALA A 172 -32.03 8.46 -8.34
CA ALA A 172 -33.24 9.11 -7.86
C ALA A 172 -33.64 10.28 -8.76
N LYS A 173 -32.67 11.10 -9.20
CA LYS A 173 -32.91 12.19 -10.14
C LYS A 173 -33.40 11.68 -11.50
N ASP A 174 -32.71 10.69 -12.07
CA ASP A 174 -33.07 10.11 -13.37
C ASP A 174 -34.44 9.41 -13.33
N LYS A 175 -34.82 8.87 -12.17
CA LYS A 175 -36.16 8.32 -11.98
C LYS A 175 -37.20 9.44 -11.91
N ALA A 176 -36.96 10.49 -11.12
CA ALA A 176 -37.88 11.61 -11.01
C ALA A 176 -38.11 12.30 -12.37
N GLU A 177 -37.06 12.51 -13.15
CA GLU A 177 -37.15 13.13 -14.49
C GLU A 177 -37.93 12.26 -15.49
N ARG A 178 -37.77 10.93 -15.42
CA ARG A 178 -38.54 9.99 -16.24
C ARG A 178 -40.00 9.93 -15.83
N ASP A 179 -40.27 9.91 -14.53
CA ASP A 179 -41.63 9.89 -13.99
C ASP A 179 -42.36 11.19 -14.34
N GLU A 180 -41.68 12.34 -14.27
CA GLU A 180 -42.21 13.65 -14.68
C GLU A 180 -42.50 13.70 -16.18
N SER A 181 -41.54 13.29 -17.02
CA SER A 181 -41.73 13.25 -18.48
C SER A 181 -42.89 12.34 -18.88
N ALA A 182 -43.00 11.17 -18.26
CA ALA A 182 -44.10 10.25 -18.48
C ALA A 182 -45.45 10.82 -18.02
N ALA A 183 -45.47 11.59 -16.93
CA ALA A 183 -46.68 12.26 -16.46
C ALA A 183 -47.13 13.37 -17.43
N ILE A 184 -46.19 14.17 -17.94
CA ILE A 184 -46.46 15.21 -18.95
C ILE A 184 -47.00 14.57 -20.23
N GLU A 185 -46.38 13.51 -20.72
CA GLU A 185 -46.83 12.81 -21.93
C GLU A 185 -48.24 12.23 -21.75
N ARG A 186 -48.50 11.56 -20.62
CA ARG A 186 -49.84 11.05 -20.28
C ARG A 186 -50.88 12.17 -20.21
N ALA A 187 -50.54 13.32 -19.63
CA ALA A 187 -51.43 14.47 -19.57
C ALA A 187 -51.75 15.02 -20.97
N ALA A 188 -50.76 15.11 -21.85
CA ALA A 188 -50.94 15.57 -23.23
C ALA A 188 -51.84 14.60 -24.04
N ILE A 189 -51.68 13.29 -23.87
CA ILE A 189 -52.54 12.29 -24.52
C ILE A 189 -53.99 12.42 -24.00
N ARG A 190 -54.19 12.55 -22.69
CA ARG A 190 -55.53 12.75 -22.10
C ARG A 190 -56.20 14.03 -22.62
N ALA A 191 -55.46 15.13 -22.71
CA ALA A 191 -55.96 16.38 -23.25
C ALA A 191 -56.43 16.22 -24.70
N LYS A 192 -55.63 15.56 -25.55
CA LYS A 192 -56.01 15.26 -26.95
C LYS A 192 -57.30 14.43 -27.04
N CYS A 193 -57.40 13.35 -26.26
CA CYS A 193 -58.60 12.50 -26.24
C CYS A 193 -59.84 13.26 -25.75
N THR A 194 -59.66 14.20 -24.81
CA THR A 194 -60.74 15.10 -24.35
C THR A 194 -61.21 16.02 -25.47
N THR A 195 -60.30 16.63 -26.23
CA THR A 195 -60.64 17.47 -27.39
C THR A 195 -61.38 16.67 -28.47
N ILE A 196 -60.93 15.45 -28.76
CA ILE A 196 -61.62 14.56 -29.73
C ILE A 196 -63.05 14.32 -29.26
N TYR A 197 -63.25 13.92 -28.00
CA TYR A 197 -64.58 13.70 -27.44
C TYR A 197 -65.48 14.94 -27.55
N GLN A 198 -64.98 16.13 -27.22
CA GLN A 198 -65.76 17.37 -27.34
C GLN A 198 -66.23 17.63 -28.78
N HIS A 199 -65.42 17.32 -29.78
CA HIS A 199 -65.76 17.51 -31.20
C HIS A 199 -66.72 16.46 -31.73
N THR A 200 -66.68 15.23 -31.20
CA THR A 200 -67.44 14.08 -31.72
C THR A 200 -68.68 13.73 -30.90
N ALA A 201 -68.81 14.21 -29.66
CA ALA A 201 -69.86 13.80 -28.72
C ALA A 201 -71.30 14.03 -29.23
N GLN A 202 -71.52 15.03 -30.09
CA GLN A 202 -72.85 15.33 -30.63
C GLN A 202 -73.10 14.78 -32.04
N LYS A 203 -72.09 14.15 -32.66
CA LYS A 203 -72.21 13.58 -34.00
C LYS A 203 -72.85 12.20 -33.94
N LYS A 204 -73.69 11.88 -34.92
CA LYS A 204 -74.13 10.48 -35.11
C LYS A 204 -72.96 9.65 -35.60
N VAL A 205 -72.95 8.37 -35.25
CA VAL A 205 -71.90 7.42 -35.70
C VAL A 205 -71.78 7.38 -37.22
N SER A 206 -72.90 7.54 -37.95
CA SER A 206 -72.94 7.60 -39.42
C SER A 206 -72.23 8.83 -40.01
N ASP A 207 -72.03 9.88 -39.22
CA ASP A 207 -71.56 11.20 -39.66
C ASP A 207 -70.09 11.43 -39.28
N LEU A 208 -69.45 10.42 -38.67
CA LEU A 208 -68.03 10.45 -38.34
C LEU A 208 -67.17 10.17 -39.57
N THR A 209 -66.11 10.94 -39.73
CA THR A 209 -65.09 10.63 -40.73
C THR A 209 -64.27 9.39 -40.33
N VAL A 210 -63.61 8.77 -41.30
CA VAL A 210 -62.70 7.64 -41.07
C VAL A 210 -61.57 8.03 -40.10
N GLU A 211 -61.06 9.25 -40.20
CA GLU A 211 -59.99 9.75 -39.32
C GLU A 211 -60.49 9.95 -37.88
N GLU A 212 -61.68 10.53 -37.67
CA GLU A 212 -62.28 10.65 -36.33
C GLU A 212 -62.54 9.27 -35.71
N THR A 213 -63.01 8.30 -36.50
CA THR A 213 -63.21 6.92 -36.03
C THR A 213 -61.90 6.27 -35.59
N ARG A 214 -60.82 6.49 -36.35
CA ARG A 214 -59.47 6.01 -36.00
C ARG A 214 -58.95 6.65 -34.71
N GLN A 215 -59.13 7.97 -34.56
CA GLN A 215 -58.71 8.73 -33.39
C GLN A 215 -59.49 8.34 -32.12
N ILE A 216 -60.81 8.14 -32.23
CA ILE A 216 -61.64 7.60 -31.14
C ILE A 216 -61.16 6.21 -30.75
N GLY A 217 -60.93 5.31 -31.72
CA GLY A 217 -60.42 3.97 -31.46
C GLY A 217 -59.07 3.96 -30.73
N ALA A 218 -58.16 4.86 -31.11
CA ALA A 218 -56.86 5.01 -30.45
C ALA A 218 -56.99 5.49 -28.99
N CYS A 219 -57.89 6.44 -28.70
CA CYS A 219 -58.16 6.90 -27.33
C CYS A 219 -58.91 5.85 -26.50
N ALA A 220 -59.84 5.10 -27.09
CA ALA A 220 -60.57 4.02 -26.44
C ALA A 220 -59.65 2.85 -26.07
N ALA A 221 -58.68 2.51 -26.93
CA ALA A 221 -57.67 1.48 -26.65
C ALA A 221 -56.78 1.83 -25.43
N LEU A 222 -56.71 3.11 -25.06
CA LEU A 222 -55.97 3.59 -23.88
C LEU A 222 -56.87 3.77 -22.64
N ASP A 223 -58.16 3.38 -22.70
CA ASP A 223 -59.18 3.64 -21.67
C ASP A 223 -59.34 5.15 -21.34
N LEU A 224 -59.15 6.01 -22.35
CA LEU A 224 -59.24 7.47 -22.24
C LEU A 224 -60.47 8.07 -22.95
N TYR A 225 -61.41 7.22 -23.40
CA TYR A 225 -62.61 7.64 -24.12
C TYR A 225 -63.82 6.78 -23.69
N PRO A 226 -64.93 7.37 -23.19
CA PRO A 226 -65.10 8.79 -22.88
C PRO A 226 -64.21 9.23 -21.70
N PRO A 227 -63.77 10.50 -21.65
CA PRO A 227 -62.97 11.02 -20.54
C PRO A 227 -63.77 10.96 -19.22
N ARG A 228 -63.10 10.62 -18.11
CA ARG A 228 -63.66 10.57 -16.76
C ARG A 228 -63.42 11.85 -15.99
#